data_AF-A0AB33EE11-F1
#
_entry.id   AF-A0AB33EE11-F1
#
_cell.length_a   1.000
_cell.length_b   1.000
_cell.length_c   1.000
_cell.angle_alpha   90.00
_cell.angle_beta   90.00
_cell.angle_gamma   90.00
#
_symmetry.space_group_name_H-M   'P 1'
#
loop_
_entity.id
_entity.type
_entity.pdbx_description
1 polymer ?
#
loop_
_entity_poly.entity_id
_entity_poly.type
_entity_poly.pdbx_seq_one_letter_code
_entity_poly.pdbx_strand_id
1 'polypeptide(L)'
;MVLEGHMKIVKGALFVILVVALAVGAFNLIFVAVSGYFGPFYESEADQSRNFAIWLLGNAGVGLLSVFMGVVLYRRYLPRHKKAH
;
A
#
# COMPACT_ATOMS: atom_id res chain seq x y z
N MET A 1 -23.37 -21.90 3.33
CA MET A 1 -22.78 -21.80 1.97
C MET A 1 -22.72 -20.39 1.38
N VAL A 2 -23.84 -19.71 1.05
CA VAL A 2 -23.77 -18.35 0.43
C VAL A 2 -23.15 -17.30 1.37
N LEU A 3 -23.61 -17.21 2.62
CA LEU A 3 -23.11 -16.26 3.63
C LEU A 3 -21.60 -16.43 3.92
N GLU A 4 -21.11 -17.68 3.92
CA GLU A 4 -19.71 -18.02 4.15
C GLU A 4 -18.80 -17.60 2.98
N GLY A 5 -19.33 -17.60 1.75
CA GLY A 5 -18.63 -17.09 0.58
C GLY A 5 -18.41 -15.58 0.67
N HIS A 6 -19.46 -14.83 1.01
CA HIS A 6 -19.39 -13.38 1.17
C HIS A 6 -18.39 -12.96 2.26
N MET A 7 -18.41 -13.64 3.41
CA MET A 7 -17.50 -13.33 4.53
C MET A 7 -16.02 -13.55 4.18
N LYS A 8 -15.71 -14.57 3.35
CA LYS A 8 -14.33 -14.78 2.86
C LYS A 8 -13.89 -13.62 1.97
N ILE A 9 -14.74 -13.17 1.05
CA ILE A 9 -14.45 -12.03 0.16
C ILE A 9 -14.22 -10.77 0.98
N VAL A 10 -15.08 -10.48 1.97
CA VAL A 10 -14.94 -9.30 2.85
C VAL A 10 -13.63 -9.34 3.62
N LYS A 11 -13.26 -10.49 4.22
CA LYS A 11 -11.97 -10.64 4.92
C LYS A 11 -10.78 -10.42 4.00
N GLY A 12 -10.85 -10.91 2.77
CA GLY A 12 -9.81 -10.68 1.76
C GLY A 12 -9.69 -9.22 1.38
N ALA A 13 -10.81 -8.54 1.13
CA ALA A 13 -10.84 -7.12 0.82
C ALA A 13 -10.27 -6.28 1.99
N LEU A 14 -10.69 -6.55 3.22
CA LEU A 14 -10.16 -5.87 4.42
C LEU A 14 -8.65 -6.09 4.59
N PHE A 15 -8.16 -7.29 4.31
CA PHE A 15 -6.73 -7.58 4.35
C PHE A 15 -5.96 -6.76 3.31
N VAL A 16 -6.43 -6.70 2.06
CA VAL A 16 -5.79 -5.90 1.01
C VAL A 16 -5.82 -4.42 1.36
N ILE A 17 -6.97 -3.90 1.84
CA ILE A 17 -7.10 -2.50 2.27
C ILE A 17 -6.10 -2.18 3.40
N LEU A 18 -5.96 -3.07 4.38
CA LEU A 18 -4.99 -2.89 5.47
C LEU A 18 -3.55 -2.83 4.93
N VAL A 19 -3.18 -3.74 4.02
CA VAL A 19 -1.85 -3.75 3.40
C VAL A 19 -1.58 -2.44 2.65
N VAL A 20 -2.55 -1.95 1.88
CA VAL A 20 -2.44 -0.67 1.16
C VAL A 20 -2.28 0.49 2.14
N ALA A 21 -3.12 0.56 3.18
CA ALA A 21 -3.07 1.63 4.17
C ALA A 21 -1.71 1.69 4.88
N LEU A 22 -1.17 0.53 5.28
CA LEU A 22 0.15 0.44 5.90
C LEU A 22 1.27 0.84 4.94
N ALA A 23 1.22 0.38 3.69
CA ALA A 23 2.25 0.69 2.71
C ALA A 23 2.28 2.18 2.33
N VAL A 24 1.12 2.77 2.06
CA VAL A 24 0.98 4.21 1.75
C VAL A 24 1.37 5.04 2.96
N GLY A 25 0.93 4.66 4.16
CA GLY A 25 1.31 5.34 5.41
C GLY A 25 2.82 5.33 5.64
N ALA A 26 3.47 4.17 5.49
CA ALA A 26 4.91 4.04 5.63
C ALA A 26 5.67 4.86 4.59
N PHE A 27 5.24 4.83 3.31
CA PHE A 27 5.84 5.64 2.26
C PHE A 27 5.77 7.14 2.58
N ASN A 28 4.60 7.63 3.00
CA ASN A 28 4.43 9.05 3.34
C ASN A 28 5.23 9.45 4.58
N LEU A 29 5.29 8.59 5.61
CA LEU A 29 6.12 8.85 6.78
C LEU A 29 7.61 8.96 6.42
N ILE A 30 8.11 8.05 5.58
CA ILE A 30 9.49 8.11 5.07
C ILE A 30 9.71 9.37 4.26
N PHE A 31 8.79 9.69 3.34
CA PHE A 31 8.90 10.88 2.49
C PHE A 31 8.99 12.15 3.33
N VAL A 32 8.14 12.30 4.35
CA VAL A 32 8.18 13.42 5.30
C VAL A 32 9.49 13.44 6.09
N ALA A 33 9.95 12.30 6.62
CA ALA A 33 11.19 12.22 7.38
C ALA A 33 12.42 12.61 6.54
N VAL A 34 12.51 12.11 5.32
CA VAL A 34 13.57 12.45 4.35
C VAL A 34 13.50 13.95 4.02
N SER A 35 12.30 14.50 3.82
CA SER A 35 12.10 15.94 3.58
C SER A 35 12.53 16.80 4.76
N GLY A 36 12.30 16.33 6.00
CA GLY A 36 12.75 17.03 7.19
C GLY A 36 14.28 16.98 7.38
N TYR A 37 14.93 15.88 6.98
CA TYR A 37 16.37 15.68 7.16
C TYR A 37 17.22 16.43 6.13
N PHE A 38 16.84 16.39 4.85
CA PHE A 38 17.62 17.01 3.76
C PHE A 38 17.29 18.50 3.53
N GLY A 39 16.37 19.07 4.31
CA GLY A 39 15.86 20.42 4.11
C GLY A 39 14.64 20.45 3.18
N PRO A 40 13.88 21.55 3.16
CA PRO A 40 12.66 21.64 2.37
C PRO A 40 12.97 21.41 0.89
N PHE A 41 12.39 20.36 0.33
CA PHE A 41 12.47 20.01 -1.09
C PHE A 41 11.86 21.07 -2.04
N TYR A 42 11.44 22.23 -1.53
CA TYR A 42 10.61 23.22 -2.22
C TYR A 42 11.27 24.60 -2.17
N GLU A 43 12.48 24.72 -2.73
CA GLU A 43 13.15 26.04 -2.81
C GLU A 43 12.89 26.77 -4.14
N SER A 44 12.55 26.05 -5.22
CA SER A 44 12.16 26.63 -6.51
C SER A 44 10.90 25.95 -7.08
N GLU A 45 10.15 26.63 -7.95
CA GLU A 45 8.96 26.05 -8.60
C GLU A 45 9.28 24.79 -9.43
N ALA A 46 10.47 24.76 -10.05
CA ALA A 46 10.95 23.61 -10.82
C ALA A 46 11.25 22.41 -9.90
N ASP A 47 11.84 22.65 -8.74
CA ASP A 47 12.09 21.60 -7.74
C ASP A 47 10.78 21.14 -7.08
N GLN A 48 9.84 22.05 -6.84
CA GLN A 48 8.52 21.73 -6.32
C GLN A 48 7.73 20.82 -7.26
N SER A 49 7.69 21.14 -8.56
CA SER A 49 7.01 20.32 -9.57
C SER A 49 7.63 18.92 -9.68
N ARG A 50 8.98 18.84 -9.70
CA ARG A 50 9.70 17.55 -9.74
C ARG A 50 9.41 16.70 -8.51
N ASN A 51 9.46 17.30 -7.32
CA ASN A 51 9.30 16.57 -6.06
C ASN A 51 7.84 16.16 -5.83
N PHE A 52 6.87 16.97 -6.28
CA PHE A 52 5.47 16.58 -6.34
C PHE A 52 5.25 15.40 -7.30
N ALA A 53 5.86 15.41 -8.48
CA ALA A 53 5.77 14.30 -9.42
C ALA A 53 6.35 13.00 -8.83
N ILE A 54 7.50 13.07 -8.15
CA ILE A 54 8.10 11.92 -7.45
C ILE A 54 7.17 11.40 -6.35
N TRP A 55 6.62 12.28 -5.51
CA TRP A 55 5.69 11.91 -4.46
C TRP A 55 4.42 11.25 -5.02
N LEU A 56 3.86 11.81 -6.10
CA LEU A 56 2.65 11.30 -6.75
C LEU A 56 2.89 9.93 -7.41
N LEU A 57 3.98 9.80 -8.19
CA LEU A 57 4.36 8.53 -8.81
C LEU A 57 4.71 7.48 -7.77
N GLY A 58 5.35 7.88 -6.66
CA GLY A 58 5.63 7.03 -5.52
C GLY A 58 4.35 6.48 -4.88
N ASN A 59 3.37 7.33 -4.60
CA ASN A 59 2.07 6.89 -4.06
C ASN A 59 1.33 5.96 -5.03
N ALA A 60 1.29 6.30 -6.33
CA ALA A 60 0.67 5.45 -7.34
C ALA A 60 1.36 4.08 -7.42
N GLY A 61 2.69 4.06 -7.46
CA GLY A 61 3.49 2.83 -7.50
C GLY A 61 3.30 1.97 -6.25
N VAL A 62 3.43 2.55 -5.06
CA VAL A 62 3.22 1.86 -3.78
C VAL A 62 1.80 1.34 -3.66
N GLY A 63 0.80 2.11 -4.08
CA GLY A 63 -0.60 1.71 -4.10
C GLY A 63 -0.84 0.49 -5.00
N LEU A 64 -0.38 0.53 -6.25
CA LEU A 64 -0.54 -0.58 -7.19
C LEU A 64 0.20 -1.85 -6.73
N LEU A 65 1.44 -1.71 -6.26
CA LEU A 65 2.24 -2.82 -5.76
C LEU A 65 1.63 -3.44 -4.51
N SER A 66 1.13 -2.64 -3.58
CA SER A 66 0.52 -3.13 -2.33
C SER A 66 -0.80 -3.84 -2.58
N VAL A 67 -1.63 -3.37 -3.52
CA VAL A 67 -2.83 -4.10 -3.96
C VAL A 67 -2.43 -5.46 -4.55
N PHE A 68 -1.49 -5.47 -5.49
CA PHE A 68 -1.05 -6.71 -6.14
C PHE A 68 -0.49 -7.70 -5.11
N MET A 69 0.41 -7.26 -4.24
CA MET A 69 1.00 -8.08 -3.20
C MET A 69 -0.03 -8.55 -2.16
N GLY A 70 -0.95 -7.68 -1.73
CA GLY A 70 -2.04 -8.04 -0.82
C GLY A 70 -2.90 -9.17 -1.39
N VAL A 71 -3.26 -9.09 -2.68
CA VAL A 71 -4.03 -10.13 -3.38
C VAL A 71 -3.22 -11.42 -3.49
N VAL A 72 -1.95 -11.35 -3.91
CA VAL A 72 -1.08 -12.52 -4.06
C VAL A 72 -0.87 -13.22 -2.71
N LEU A 73 -0.61 -12.46 -1.63
CA LEU A 73 -0.44 -13.00 -0.29
C LEU A 73 -1.73 -13.65 0.20
N TYR A 74 -2.88 -12.98 0.08
CA TYR A 74 -4.17 -13.54 0.48
C TYR A 74 -4.45 -14.87 -0.25
N ARG A 75 -4.21 -14.92 -1.57
CA ARG A 75 -4.36 -16.16 -2.36
C ARG A 75 -3.36 -17.25 -1.98
N ARG A 76 -2.14 -16.92 -1.55
CA ARG A 76 -1.11 -17.88 -1.10
C ARG A 76 -1.37 -18.45 0.29
N TYR A 77 -2.02 -17.69 1.18
CA TYR A 77 -2.33 -18.14 2.54
C TYR A 77 -3.67 -18.88 2.66
N LEU A 78 -4.61 -18.66 1.73
CA LEU A 78 -5.87 -19.42 1.67
C LEU A 78 -5.71 -20.96 1.58
N PRO A 79 -4.77 -21.53 0.78
CA PRO A 79 -4.54 -22.97 0.69
C PRO A 79 -3.93 -23.58 1.96
N ARG A 80 -3.14 -22.82 2.73
CA ARG A 80 -2.48 -23.34 3.95
C ARG A 80 -3.46 -23.55 5.09
N HIS A 81 -4.56 -22.80 5.15
CA HIS A 81 -5.60 -22.98 6.16
C HIS A 81 -6.48 -24.22 5.95
N LYS A 82 -6.41 -24.88 4.78
CA LYS A 82 -7.16 -26.12 4.49
C LYS A 82 -6.42 -27.41 4.87
N LYS A 83 -5.13 -27.35 5.20
CA LYS A 83 -4.33 -28.53 5.59
C LYS A 83 -4.19 -28.71 7.11
N ALA A 84 -4.77 -27.83 7.90
CA ALA A 84 -4.80 -27.92 9.36
C ALA A 84 -6.21 -28.34 9.81
N HIS A 85 -6.61 -29.56 9.48
CA HIS A 85 -7.75 -30.27 10.06
C HIS A 85 -7.45 -31.76 10.04
#